data_AF-A0A846ULC8-F1
#
_entry.id   AF-A0A846ULC8-F1
#
_cell.length_a   1.000
_cell.length_b   1.000
_cell.length_c   1.000
_cell.angle_alpha   90.00
_cell.angle_beta   90.00
_cell.angle_gamma   90.00
#
_symmetry.space_group_name_H-M   'P 1'
#
loop_
_entity.id
_entity.type
_entity.pdbx_description
1 polymer ?
#
loop_
_entity_poly.entity_id
_entity_poly.type
_entity_poly.pdbx_seq_one_letter_code
_entity_poly.pdbx_strand_id
1 'polypeptide(L)' 'MVRKHRLQPVETEPPVVAAPPRADDLPLMASLGIRFEDGAYRFACILYDNLHDAANFARLVGAGRNKGMRQAAATRATRT' A
#
# COMPACT_ATOMS: atom_id res chain seq x y z
N MET A 1 30.18 2.43 -38.85
CA MET A 1 29.33 1.35 -38.32
C MET A 1 28.49 1.92 -37.17
N VAL A 2 27.33 2.50 -37.47
CA VAL A 2 26.52 3.24 -36.47
C VAL A 2 25.51 2.26 -35.88
N ARG A 3 25.66 1.91 -34.59
CA ARG A 3 24.66 1.14 -33.86
C ARG A 3 23.41 2.02 -33.74
N LYS A 4 22.45 1.83 -34.64
CA LYS A 4 21.13 2.43 -34.51
C LYS A 4 20.46 1.74 -33.32
N HIS A 5 20.61 2.32 -32.14
CA HIS A 5 19.77 2.00 -30.99
C HIS A 5 18.35 2.37 -31.39
N ARG A 6 17.67 1.42 -32.02
CA ARG A 6 16.25 1.49 -32.34
C ARG A 6 15.55 1.40 -30.99
N LEU A 7 15.35 2.55 -30.35
CA LEU A 7 14.42 2.69 -29.25
C LEU A 7 13.10 2.16 -29.80
N GLN A 8 12.73 0.96 -29.34
CA GLN A 8 11.41 0.43 -29.66
C GLN A 8 10.41 1.44 -29.13
N PRO A 9 9.37 1.83 -29.89
CA PRO A 9 8.26 2.57 -29.33
C PRO A 9 7.81 1.76 -28.12
N VAL A 10 7.90 2.34 -26.92
CA VAL A 10 7.30 1.70 -25.76
C VAL A 10 5.82 1.62 -26.12
N GLU A 11 5.32 0.42 -26.38
CA GLU A 11 3.89 0.20 -26.48
C GLU A 11 3.39 0.57 -25.10
N THR A 12 2.86 1.80 -24.99
CA THR A 12 2.22 2.29 -23.80
C THR A 12 1.09 1.33 -23.54
N GLU A 13 1.31 0.38 -22.63
CA GLU A 13 0.24 -0.51 -22.17
C GLU A 13 -0.93 0.40 -21.79
N PRO A 14 -2.16 0.04 -22.19
CA PRO A 14 -3.33 0.83 -21.83
C PRO A 14 -3.27 1.07 -20.31
N PRO A 15 -3.60 2.28 -19.84
CA PRO A 15 -3.52 2.59 -18.41
C PRO A 15 -4.29 1.51 -17.68
N VAL A 16 -3.58 0.77 -16.82
CA VAL A 16 -4.15 -0.37 -16.09
C VAL A 16 -5.12 0.24 -15.07
N VAL A 17 -6.36 0.42 -15.48
CA VAL A 17 -7.41 0.91 -14.60
C VAL A 17 -7.70 -0.20 -13.61
N ALA A 18 -7.52 0.10 -12.33
CA ALA A 18 -7.78 -0.83 -11.26
C ALA A 18 -9.25 -1.26 -11.30
N ALA A 19 -9.49 -2.56 -11.08
CA ALA A 19 -10.85 -3.07 -10.98
C ALA A 19 -11.60 -2.33 -9.85
N PRO A 20 -12.84 -1.89 -10.09
CA PRO A 20 -13.64 -1.23 -9.07
C PRO A 20 -13.78 -2.10 -7.81
N PRO A 21 -13.81 -1.51 -6.61
CA PRO A 21 -13.97 -2.26 -5.37
C PRO A 21 -15.32 -2.96 -5.34
N ARG A 22 -15.34 -4.19 -4.83
CA ARG A 22 -16.59 -4.91 -4.58
C ARG A 22 -17.24 -4.38 -3.30
N ALA A 23 -18.52 -4.65 -3.12
CA ALA A 23 -19.24 -4.26 -1.91
C ALA A 23 -18.56 -4.80 -0.63
N ASP A 24 -18.00 -6.01 -0.70
CA ASP A 24 -17.27 -6.66 0.40
C ASP A 24 -15.93 -5.99 0.73
N ASP A 25 -15.38 -5.20 -0.20
CA ASP A 25 -14.10 -4.50 -0.04
C ASP A 25 -14.26 -3.15 0.69
N LEU A 26 -15.47 -2.57 0.70
CA LEU A 26 -15.75 -1.27 1.30
C LEU A 26 -15.42 -1.21 2.81
N PRO A 27 -15.79 -2.22 3.64
CA PRO A 27 -15.42 -2.22 5.06
C PRO A 27 -13.91 -2.26 5.28
N LEU A 28 -13.18 -3.01 4.44
CA LEU A 28 -11.72 -3.11 4.50
C LEU A 28 -11.06 -1.77 4.15
N MET A 29 -11.52 -1.16 3.05
CA MET A 29 -11.05 0.16 2.62
C MET A 29 -11.29 1.22 3.69
N ALA A 30 -12.49 1.26 4.27
CA ALA A 30 -12.83 2.19 5.34
C ALA A 30 -11.95 1.97 6.59
N SER A 31 -11.73 0.72 6.99
CA SER A 31 -10.89 0.37 8.14
C SER A 31 -9.43 0.75 7.96
N LEU A 32 -8.92 0.69 6.73
CA LEU A 32 -7.53 0.99 6.40
C LEU A 32 -7.33 2.42 5.88
N GLY A 33 -8.39 3.22 5.73
CA GLY A 33 -8.29 4.58 5.17
C GLY A 33 -7.89 4.61 3.69
N ILE A 34 -8.24 3.57 2.94
CA ILE A 34 -7.99 3.46 1.50
C ILE A 34 -9.16 4.06 0.74
N ARG A 35 -8.87 4.80 -0.34
CA ARG A 35 -9.85 5.41 -1.24
C ARG A 35 -9.69 4.85 -2.64
N PHE A 36 -10.76 4.85 -3.43
CA PHE A 36 -10.71 4.54 -4.84
C PHE A 36 -11.04 5.83 -5.61
N GLU A 37 -10.04 6.40 -6.28
CA GLU A 37 -10.10 7.69 -6.97
C GLU A 37 -9.47 7.51 -8.37
N ASP A 38 -10.10 8.04 -9.41
CA ASP A 38 -9.61 8.00 -10.81
C ASP A 38 -9.23 6.60 -11.34
N GLY A 39 -9.92 5.56 -10.84
CA GLY A 39 -9.65 4.19 -11.25
C GLY A 39 -8.38 3.59 -10.64
N ALA A 40 -7.90 4.14 -9.53
CA ALA A 40 -6.79 3.60 -8.75
C ALA A 40 -7.11 3.58 -7.25
N TYR A 41 -6.47 2.66 -6.53
CA TYR A 41 -6.54 2.60 -5.06
C TYR A 41 -5.50 3.54 -4.47
N ARG A 42 -5.95 4.46 -3.64
CA ARG A 42 -5.10 5.45 -2.98
C ARG A 42 -5.04 5.20 -1.49
N PHE A 43 -3.83 5.07 -0.98
CA PHE A 43 -3.56 5.07 0.46
C PHE A 43 -2.55 6.16 0.79
N ALA A 44 -2.92 7.06 1.69
CA ALA A 44 -2.19 8.29 1.98
C ALA A 44 -1.90 9.12 0.70
N CYS A 45 -0.69 9.03 0.15
CA CYS A 45 -0.26 9.75 -1.06
C CYS A 45 0.29 8.82 -2.14
N ILE A 46 0.07 7.51 -2.03
CA ILE A 46 0.56 6.50 -2.96
C ILE A 46 -0.64 5.88 -3.68
N LEU A 47 -0.51 5.75 -5.01
CA LEU A 47 -1.48 5.12 -5.88
C LEU A 47 -1.07 3.66 -6.12
N TYR A 48 -2.07 2.80 -6.17
CA TYR A 48 -1.94 1.37 -6.37
C TYR A 48 -2.96 0.91 -7.41
N ASP A 49 -2.54 -0.02 -8.26
CA ASP A 49 -3.40 -0.60 -9.29
C ASP A 49 -4.31 -1.70 -8.71
N ASN A 50 -4.07 -2.11 -7.45
CA ASN A 50 -4.81 -3.16 -6.77
C ASN A 50 -5.03 -2.82 -5.29
N LEU A 51 -6.25 -3.11 -4.80
CA LEU A 51 -6.61 -3.00 -3.39
C LEU A 51 -5.71 -3.84 -2.49
N HIS A 52 -5.31 -5.03 -2.93
CA HIS A 52 -4.52 -5.95 -2.13
C HIS A 52 -3.16 -5.34 -1.74
N ASP A 53 -2.50 -4.67 -2.68
CA ASP A 53 -1.21 -4.02 -2.45
C ASP A 53 -1.36 -2.81 -1.52
N ALA A 54 -2.38 -1.97 -1.78
CA ALA A 54 -2.72 -0.85 -0.91
C ALA A 54 -3.02 -1.32 0.53
N ALA A 55 -3.78 -2.40 0.68
CA ALA A 55 -4.14 -2.98 1.97
C ALA A 55 -2.94 -3.60 2.70
N ASN A 56 -2.05 -4.28 1.98
CA ASN A 56 -0.84 -4.85 2.55
C ASN A 56 0.06 -3.73 3.08
N PHE A 57 0.26 -2.66 2.30
CA PHE A 57 1.04 -1.51 2.73
C PHE A 57 0.39 -0.77 3.91
N ALA A 58 -0.93 -0.55 3.87
CA ALA A 58 -1.67 0.07 4.96
C ALA A 58 -1.54 -0.73 6.27
N ARG A 59 -1.58 -2.07 6.19
CA ARG A 59 -1.33 -2.96 7.34
C ARG A 59 0.11 -2.86 7.83
N LEU A 60 1.09 -2.79 6.94
CA LEU A 60 2.50 -2.63 7.32
C LEU A 60 2.75 -1.31 8.05
N VAL A 61 2.21 -0.20 7.52
CA VAL A 61 2.29 1.13 8.13
C VAL A 61 1.50 1.18 9.45
N GLY A 62 0.32 0.58 9.47
CA GLY A 62 -0.53 0.46 10.65
C GLY A 62 0.15 -0.34 11.76
N ALA A 63 0.75 -1.49 11.43
CA ALA A 63 1.49 -2.38 12.32
C ALA A 63 2.76 -1.74 12.94
N GLY A 64 3.33 -0.75 12.25
CA GLY A 64 4.44 0.05 12.76
C GLY A 64 4.07 0.89 14.00
N ARG A 65 2.79 1.21 14.21
CA ARG A 65 2.32 2.03 15.35
C ARG A 65 2.19 1.24 16.65
N ASN A 66 2.15 -0.09 16.57
CA ASN A 66 1.86 -1.02 17.68
C ASN A 66 3.03 -1.95 18.00
N LYS A 67 4.17 -1.84 17.29
CA LYS A 67 5.40 -2.61 17.58
C LYS A 67 6.30 -2.00 18.68
N GLY A 68 5.89 -0.90 19.30
CA GLY A 68 6.62 -0.24 20.41
C GLY A 68 6.08 -0.49 21.82
N MET A 69 4.87 -1.02 21.99
CA MET A 69 4.19 -1.07 23.30
C MET A 69 4.16 -2.47 23.94
N ARG A 70 5.18 -3.31 23.69
CA ARG A 70 5.25 -4.67 24.25
C ARG A 70 6.61 -5.05 24.86
N GLN A 71 7.50 -4.08 25.14
CA GLN A 71 8.80 -4.34 25.79
C GLN A 71 9.18 -3.39 26.94
N ALA A 72 8.26 -2.57 27.46
CA ALA A 72 8.58 -1.60 28.53
C ALA A 72 7.89 -1.89 29.89
N ALA A 73 7.67 -3.15 30.24
CA ALA A 73 7.04 -3.54 31.51
C ALA A 73 7.81 -4.62 32.30
N ALA A 74 9.15 -4.65 32.21
CA ALA A 74 9.97 -5.61 32.95
C ALA A 74 11.21 -5.01 33.64
N THR A 75 11.22 -3.71 33.94
CA THR A 75 12.33 -3.06 34.66
C THR A 75 11.84 -2.34 35.91
N ARG A 76 11.23 -3.09 36.84
CA ARG A 76 11.14 -2.60 38.22
C ARG A 76 10.87 -3.70 39.24
N ALA A 77 11.90 -4.48 39.59
CA ALA A 77 12.03 -5.06 40.94
C ALA A 77 13.35 -5.85 41.04
N THR A 78 14.39 -5.19 41.54
CA THR A 78 15.44 -5.79 42.41
C THR A 78 16.38 -4.68 42.86
N ARG A 79 15.92 -3.90 43.83
CA ARG A 79 16.79 -3.17 44.75
C ARG A 79 16.35 -3.56 46.14
N THR A 80 17.13 -4.40 46.82
CA THR A 80 17.40 -4.41 48.27
C THR A 80 18.57 -5.35 48.49
#